data_AF-A0A1C3H507-F1
#
_entry.id   AF-A0A1C3H507-F1
#
_cell.length_a   1.000
_cell.length_b   1.000
_cell.length_c   1.000
_cell.angle_alpha   90.00
_cell.angle_beta   90.00
_cell.angle_gamma   90.00
#
_symmetry.space_group_name_H-M   'P 1'
#
loop_
_entity.id
_entity.type
_entity.pdbx_description
1 polymer ?
#
loop_
_entity_poly.entity_id
_entity_poly.type
_entity_poly.pdbx_seq_one_letter_code
_entity_poly.pdbx_strand_id
1 'polypeptide(L)'
;MNYCTARDLIAHANRASLITQLAGNDYGALPAPAATLDYFETGNAAPGYEDTLAALRARTEQAITLASGDIDGYLALLPGLQLPPQTLHAACMDMALFRLCERLEEESVIKQLNDSRHAYFNRLITGRAAVKNNPGYGSAQTAAPAAVFTDEQLRGY
;
A
#
# COMPACT_ATOMS: atom_id res chain seq x y z
N MET A 1 -0.36 -14.13 -5.21
CA MET A 1 -1.09 -13.47 -6.32
C MET A 1 -0.71 -12.00 -6.29
N ASN A 2 -0.49 -11.33 -7.42
CA ASN A 2 -0.12 -9.91 -7.40
C ASN A 2 -1.37 -9.03 -7.42
N TYR A 3 -1.40 -8.01 -6.56
CA TYR A 3 -2.57 -7.13 -6.39
C TYR A 3 -2.50 -5.85 -7.25
N CYS A 4 -1.36 -5.58 -7.86
CA CYS A 4 -1.12 -4.45 -8.76
C CYS A 4 -0.21 -4.89 -9.91
N THR A 5 -0.22 -4.15 -11.02
CA THR A 5 0.62 -4.44 -12.18
C THR A 5 1.79 -3.46 -12.28
N ALA A 6 2.86 -3.88 -12.97
CA ALA A 6 4.00 -3.01 -13.22
C ALA A 6 3.61 -1.76 -14.01
N ARG A 7 2.69 -1.90 -14.97
CA ARG A 7 2.09 -0.78 -15.70
C ARG A 7 1.42 0.22 -14.76
N ASP A 8 0.56 -0.26 -13.85
CA ASP A 8 -0.16 0.62 -12.92
C ASP A 8 0.83 1.38 -12.04
N LEU A 9 1.84 0.68 -11.51
CA LEU A 9 2.86 1.24 -10.63
C LEU A 9 3.68 2.33 -11.32
N ILE A 10 4.16 2.08 -12.55
CA ILE A 10 4.89 3.07 -13.34
C ILE A 10 3.97 4.23 -13.75
N ALA A 11 2.73 3.98 -14.15
CA ALA A 11 1.78 5.04 -14.46
C ALA A 11 1.47 5.93 -13.23
N HIS A 12 1.50 5.36 -12.02
CA HIS A 12 1.35 6.12 -10.78
C HIS A 12 2.62 6.92 -10.46
N ALA A 13 3.80 6.31 -10.56
CA ALA A 13 5.08 7.00 -10.38
C ALA A 13 5.26 8.15 -11.40
N ASN A 14 4.84 7.98 -12.65
CA ASN A 14 4.77 9.03 -13.66
C ASN A 14 3.90 10.20 -13.19
N ARG A 15 2.67 9.93 -12.75
CA ARG A 15 1.71 10.95 -12.28
C ARG A 15 2.24 11.71 -11.06
N ALA A 16 2.97 11.03 -10.19
CA ALA A 16 3.60 11.62 -9.02
C ALA A 16 4.98 12.28 -9.33
N SER A 17 5.42 12.28 -10.60
CA SER A 17 6.73 12.82 -11.02
C SER A 17 7.94 12.16 -10.31
N LEU A 18 7.82 10.87 -9.99
CA LEU A 18 8.82 10.09 -9.24
C LEU A 18 9.76 9.27 -10.13
N ILE A 19 9.52 9.22 -11.44
CA ILE A 19 10.29 8.36 -12.37
C ILE A 19 11.78 8.67 -12.35
N THR A 20 12.14 9.94 -12.25
CA THR A 20 13.54 10.35 -12.16
C THR A 20 14.21 9.86 -10.87
N GLN A 21 13.43 9.62 -9.81
CA GLN A 21 13.91 9.07 -8.54
C GLN A 21 14.06 7.54 -8.60
N LEU A 22 13.34 6.85 -9.49
CA LEU A 22 13.50 5.40 -9.71
C LEU A 22 14.79 5.04 -10.47
N ALA A 23 15.42 6.04 -11.11
CA ALA A 23 16.62 5.88 -11.92
C ALA A 23 17.92 5.78 -11.10
N GLY A 24 17.90 6.07 -9.79
CA GLY A 24 19.13 6.32 -9.03
C GLY A 24 19.70 5.09 -8.33
N ASN A 25 20.74 4.46 -8.91
CA ASN A 25 22.15 4.68 -8.55
C ASN A 25 23.10 3.65 -9.23
N ASP A 26 22.55 2.54 -9.75
CA ASP A 26 23.34 1.45 -10.35
C ASP A 26 23.03 1.17 -11.84
N TYR A 27 21.99 1.77 -12.44
CA TYR A 27 21.44 1.33 -13.74
C TYR A 27 21.04 2.46 -14.70
N GLY A 28 21.96 3.39 -15.00
CA GLY A 28 21.79 4.35 -16.10
C GLY A 28 20.65 5.37 -15.94
N ALA A 29 20.62 6.38 -16.81
CA ALA A 29 19.52 7.34 -16.85
C ALA A 29 18.27 6.66 -17.44
N LEU A 30 17.08 6.94 -16.88
CA LEU A 30 15.82 6.53 -17.51
C LEU A 30 15.48 7.47 -18.67
N PRO A 31 14.76 6.98 -19.71
CA PRO A 31 14.23 7.86 -20.75
C PRO A 31 13.11 8.74 -20.20
N ALA A 32 12.55 9.62 -21.04
CA ALA A 32 11.44 10.49 -20.64
C ALA A 32 10.27 9.66 -20.07
N PRO A 33 9.50 10.17 -19.08
CA PRO A 33 8.43 9.42 -18.43
C PRO A 33 7.42 8.76 -19.38
N ALA A 34 7.10 9.41 -20.50
CA ALA A 34 6.23 8.85 -21.52
C ALA A 34 6.83 7.60 -22.19
N ALA A 35 8.12 7.63 -22.54
CA ALA A 35 8.83 6.49 -23.12
C ALA A 35 9.02 5.35 -22.10
N THR A 36 9.22 5.69 -20.83
CA THR A 36 9.23 4.70 -19.76
C THR A 36 7.87 4.01 -19.67
N LEU A 37 6.76 4.76 -19.66
CA LEU A 37 5.43 4.14 -19.63
C LEU A 37 5.15 3.29 -20.88
N ASP A 38 5.49 3.79 -22.06
CA ASP A 38 5.32 3.05 -23.32
C ASP A 38 6.02 1.69 -23.30
N TYR A 39 7.22 1.60 -22.71
CA TYR A 39 7.91 0.32 -22.51
C TYR A 39 7.11 -0.64 -21.62
N PHE A 40 6.47 -0.18 -20.54
CA PHE A 40 5.65 -1.02 -19.68
C PHE A 40 4.30 -1.40 -20.31
N GLU A 41 3.85 -0.67 -21.34
CA GLU A 41 2.63 -0.97 -22.08
C GLU A 41 2.87 -1.90 -23.27
N THR A 42 3.95 -1.70 -24.01
CA THR A 42 4.21 -2.36 -25.30
C THR A 42 5.38 -3.34 -25.25
N GLY A 43 6.27 -3.22 -24.27
CA GLY A 43 7.52 -3.96 -24.20
C GLY A 43 8.64 -3.42 -25.09
N ASN A 44 8.39 -2.34 -25.85
CA ASN A 44 9.39 -1.75 -26.74
C ASN A 44 10.25 -0.73 -26.00
N ALA A 45 11.55 -0.98 -25.92
CA ALA A 45 12.48 -0.07 -25.28
C ALA A 45 12.89 1.05 -26.26
N ALA A 46 13.06 2.26 -25.73
CA ALA A 46 13.69 3.34 -26.49
C ALA A 46 15.17 2.97 -26.76
N PRO A 47 15.70 3.26 -27.97
CA PRO A 47 17.09 2.92 -28.32
C PRO A 47 18.10 3.47 -27.30
N GLY A 48 18.97 2.61 -26.79
CA GLY A 48 19.99 2.97 -25.80
C GLY A 48 19.53 2.91 -24.34
N TYR A 49 18.30 2.45 -24.09
CA TYR A 49 17.72 2.29 -22.74
C TYR A 49 17.27 0.85 -22.45
N GLU A 50 17.59 -0.12 -23.31
CA GLU A 50 17.13 -1.50 -23.25
C GLU A 50 17.43 -2.14 -21.88
N ASP A 51 18.70 -2.09 -21.45
CA ASP A 51 19.14 -2.68 -20.20
C ASP A 51 18.57 -1.96 -18.98
N THR A 52 18.52 -0.62 -19.01
CA THR A 52 17.98 0.19 -17.92
C THR A 52 16.48 -0.03 -17.74
N LEU A 53 15.71 -0.12 -18.83
CA LEU A 53 14.28 -0.39 -18.79
C LEU A 53 13.98 -1.83 -18.37
N ALA A 54 14.78 -2.81 -18.84
CA ALA A 54 14.68 -4.19 -18.39
C ALA A 54 14.99 -4.35 -16.89
N ALA A 55 16.05 -3.68 -16.40
CA ALA A 55 16.38 -3.66 -14.97
C ALA A 55 15.29 -2.97 -14.14
N LEU A 56 14.73 -1.86 -14.62
CA LEU A 56 13.58 -1.21 -13.96
C LEU A 56 12.38 -2.15 -13.90
N ARG A 57 12.05 -2.87 -14.98
CA ARG A 57 10.95 -3.83 -15.00
C ARG A 57 11.15 -4.95 -13.99
N ALA A 58 12.33 -5.56 -13.96
CA ALA A 58 12.65 -6.62 -13.01
C ALA A 58 12.49 -6.13 -11.55
N ARG A 59 13.01 -4.95 -11.21
CA ARG A 59 12.85 -4.35 -9.88
C ARG A 59 11.38 -4.03 -9.56
N THR A 60 10.63 -3.53 -10.54
CA THR A 60 9.20 -3.22 -10.40
C THR A 60 8.41 -4.50 -10.11
N GLU A 61 8.63 -5.57 -10.87
CA GLU A 61 7.98 -6.86 -10.67
C GLU A 61 8.36 -7.51 -9.33
N GLN A 62 9.62 -7.39 -8.91
CA GLN A 62 10.09 -7.85 -7.60
C GLN A 62 9.42 -7.07 -6.47
N ALA A 63 9.37 -5.74 -6.55
CA ALA A 63 8.73 -4.88 -5.55
C ALA A 63 7.25 -5.22 -5.36
N ILE A 64 6.53 -5.43 -6.46
CA ILE A 64 5.12 -5.85 -6.47
C ILE A 64 4.95 -7.23 -5.81
N THR A 65 5.84 -8.17 -6.13
CA THR A 65 5.80 -9.53 -5.57
C THR A 65 5.99 -9.50 -4.06
N LEU A 66 6.97 -8.74 -3.57
CA LEU A 66 7.22 -8.59 -2.14
C LEU A 66 6.06 -7.89 -1.42
N ALA A 67 5.55 -6.79 -1.97
CA ALA A 67 4.40 -6.07 -1.42
C ALA A 67 3.14 -6.97 -1.35
N SER A 68 2.90 -7.75 -2.41
CA SER A 68 1.77 -8.69 -2.43
C SER A 68 1.96 -9.82 -1.41
N GLY A 69 3.19 -10.31 -1.23
CA GLY A 69 3.53 -11.27 -0.20
C GLY A 69 3.30 -10.76 1.23
N ASP A 70 3.62 -9.50 1.51
CA ASP A 70 3.32 -8.89 2.81
C ASP A 70 1.81 -8.80 3.06
N ILE A 71 1.04 -8.40 2.05
CA ILE A 71 -0.43 -8.32 2.12
C ILE A 71 -1.00 -9.72 2.37
N ASP A 72 -0.52 -10.74 1.66
CA ASP A 72 -0.90 -12.14 1.88
C ASP A 72 -0.58 -12.57 3.32
N GLY A 73 0.58 -12.18 3.86
CA GLY A 73 0.97 -12.42 5.24
C GLY A 73 0.01 -11.78 6.25
N TYR A 74 -0.41 -10.54 6.03
CA TYR A 74 -1.42 -9.88 6.87
C TYR A 74 -2.79 -10.57 6.80
N LEU A 75 -3.24 -10.92 5.59
CA LEU A 75 -4.53 -11.57 5.39
C LEU A 75 -4.58 -12.99 5.97
N ALA A 76 -3.45 -13.71 5.98
CA ALA A 76 -3.34 -15.02 6.63
C ALA A 76 -3.63 -14.96 8.15
N LEU A 77 -3.32 -13.83 8.80
CA LEU A 77 -3.64 -13.58 10.21
C LEU A 77 -5.11 -13.17 10.44
N LEU A 78 -5.87 -12.95 9.37
CA LEU A 78 -7.25 -12.47 9.38
C LEU A 78 -8.17 -13.45 8.62
N PRO A 79 -8.28 -14.72 9.04
CA PRO A 79 -8.97 -15.76 8.26
C PRO A 79 -10.43 -15.40 7.94
N GLY A 80 -10.84 -15.44 6.68
CA GLY A 80 -12.20 -15.12 6.26
C GLY A 80 -12.50 -13.61 6.14
N LEU A 81 -11.54 -12.72 6.38
CA LEU A 81 -11.66 -11.33 5.96
C LEU A 81 -11.42 -11.25 4.45
N GLN A 82 -12.38 -10.69 3.73
CA GLN A 82 -12.22 -10.36 2.31
C GLN A 82 -12.21 -8.85 2.17
N LEU A 83 -11.08 -8.29 1.73
CA LEU A 83 -10.98 -6.88 1.39
C LEU A 83 -11.39 -6.66 -0.06
N PRO A 84 -11.98 -5.48 -0.39
CA PRO A 84 -12.25 -5.12 -1.77
C PRO A 84 -10.98 -5.16 -2.62
N PRO A 85 -11.04 -5.62 -3.89
CA PRO A 85 -9.88 -5.66 -4.77
C PRO A 85 -9.18 -4.30 -4.92
N GLN A 86 -9.94 -3.20 -4.91
CA GLN A 86 -9.40 -1.84 -5.01
C GLN A 86 -8.56 -1.47 -3.78
N THR A 87 -8.94 -1.95 -2.59
CA THR A 87 -8.17 -1.74 -1.36
C THR A 87 -6.85 -2.50 -1.41
N LEU A 88 -6.87 -3.74 -1.90
CA LEU A 88 -5.66 -4.56 -2.07
C LEU A 88 -4.74 -3.96 -3.14
N HIS A 89 -5.33 -3.47 -4.23
CA HIS A 89 -4.59 -2.76 -5.28
C HIS A 89 -3.89 -1.51 -4.75
N ALA A 90 -4.62 -0.63 -4.05
CA ALA A 90 -4.03 0.58 -3.48
C ALA A 90 -2.93 0.27 -2.45
N ALA A 91 -3.13 -0.74 -1.59
CA ALA A 91 -2.12 -1.19 -0.65
C ALA A 91 -0.86 -1.71 -1.34
N CYS A 92 -1.02 -2.52 -2.39
CA CYS A 92 0.08 -3.02 -3.21
C CYS A 92 0.86 -1.90 -3.87
N MET A 93 0.15 -0.90 -4.42
CA MET A 93 0.76 0.26 -5.06
C MET A 93 1.62 1.07 -4.09
N ASP A 94 1.08 1.42 -2.91
CA ASP A 94 1.80 2.21 -1.91
C ASP A 94 3.05 1.47 -1.40
N MET A 95 2.90 0.18 -1.07
CA MET A 95 3.98 -0.65 -0.54
C MET A 95 5.05 -0.99 -1.59
N ALA A 96 4.65 -1.27 -2.83
CA ALA A 96 5.59 -1.55 -3.92
C ALA A 96 6.35 -0.28 -4.33
N LEU A 97 5.69 0.89 -4.33
CA LEU A 97 6.36 2.16 -4.62
C LEU A 97 7.44 2.48 -3.58
N PHE A 98 7.14 2.29 -2.29
CA PHE A 98 8.13 2.44 -1.23
C PHE A 98 9.35 1.54 -1.44
N ARG A 99 9.12 0.28 -1.82
CA ARG A 99 10.19 -0.68 -2.10
C ARG A 99 11.02 -0.33 -3.34
N LEU A 100 10.41 0.33 -4.32
CA LEU A 100 11.06 0.71 -5.56
C LEU A 100 11.95 1.95 -5.40
N CYS A 101 11.68 2.78 -4.39
CA CYS A 101 12.46 3.96 -4.09
C CYS A 101 13.61 3.63 -3.14
N GLU A 102 14.85 3.64 -3.65
CA GLU A 102 16.05 3.29 -2.88
C GLU A 102 16.46 4.36 -1.85
N ARG A 103 16.05 5.61 -2.06
CA ARG A 103 16.38 6.75 -1.18
C ARG A 103 15.15 7.62 -0.98
N LEU A 104 14.51 7.46 0.17
CA LEU A 104 13.42 8.33 0.61
C LEU A 104 13.88 9.15 1.81
N GLU A 105 13.64 10.46 1.76
CA GLU A 105 13.80 11.33 2.92
C GLU A 105 12.81 10.93 4.03
N GLU A 106 13.10 11.33 5.26
CA GLU A 106 12.26 10.97 6.40
C GLU A 106 10.84 11.56 6.30
N GLU A 107 10.71 12.74 5.67
CA GLU A 107 9.44 13.42 5.39
C GLU A 107 8.75 12.91 4.11
N SER A 108 9.26 11.84 3.49
CA SER A 108 8.70 11.29 2.26
C SER A 108 7.25 10.84 2.43
N VAL A 109 6.36 11.40 1.61
CA VAL A 109 4.96 10.99 1.51
C VAL A 109 4.84 9.50 1.17
N ILE A 110 5.76 8.95 0.38
CA ILE A 110 5.77 7.52 0.01
C ILE A 110 6.01 6.65 1.25
N LYS A 111 6.95 7.06 2.11
CA LYS A 111 7.21 6.39 3.39
C LYS A 111 5.98 6.46 4.30
N GLN A 112 5.37 7.63 4.43
CA GLN A 112 4.17 7.81 5.24
C GLN A 112 2.97 6.98 4.75
N LEU A 113 2.80 6.85 3.43
CA LEU A 113 1.78 6.00 2.82
C LEU A 113 2.04 4.51 3.13
N ASN A 114 3.27 4.05 2.97
CA ASN A 114 3.66 2.68 3.30
C ASN A 114 3.42 2.38 4.80
N ASP A 115 3.87 3.25 5.69
CA ASP A 115 3.68 3.10 7.13
C ASP A 115 2.19 3.10 7.51
N SER A 116 1.39 3.94 6.84
CA SER A 116 -0.07 3.96 7.00
C SER A 116 -0.73 2.64 6.57
N ARG A 117 -0.22 1.97 5.52
CA ARG A 117 -0.71 0.65 5.10
C ARG A 117 -0.38 -0.44 6.10
N HIS A 118 0.85 -0.47 6.60
CA HIS A 118 1.22 -1.40 7.66
C HIS A 118 0.38 -1.15 8.94
N ALA A 119 0.17 0.11 9.33
CA ALA A 119 -0.67 0.48 10.45
C ALA A 119 -2.13 0.05 10.27
N TYR A 120 -2.68 0.18 9.06
CA TYR A 120 -4.03 -0.28 8.73
C TYR A 120 -4.18 -1.79 8.95
N PHE A 121 -3.29 -2.62 8.39
CA PHE A 121 -3.35 -4.07 8.59
C PHE A 121 -3.14 -4.48 10.05
N ASN A 122 -2.22 -3.81 10.76
CA ASN A 122 -2.00 -4.05 12.19
C ASN A 122 -3.25 -3.72 13.03
N ARG A 123 -3.99 -2.65 12.70
CA ARG A 123 -5.27 -2.32 13.35
C ARG A 123 -6.34 -3.37 13.10
N LEU A 124 -6.41 -3.94 11.90
CA LEU A 124 -7.33 -5.04 11.60
C LEU A 124 -7.02 -6.28 12.46
N ILE A 125 -5.73 -6.64 12.56
CA ILE A 125 -5.26 -7.79 13.36
C ILE A 125 -5.57 -7.59 14.85
N THR A 126 -5.20 -6.45 15.40
CA THR A 126 -5.43 -6.12 16.82
C THR A 126 -6.91 -6.01 17.14
N GLY A 127 -7.71 -5.37 16.28
CA GLY A 127 -9.17 -5.29 16.44
C GLY A 127 -9.82 -6.67 16.43
N ARG A 128 -9.39 -7.57 15.55
CA ARG A 128 -9.91 -8.95 15.52
C ARG A 128 -9.50 -9.75 16.74
N ALA A 129 -8.26 -9.59 17.22
CA ALA A 129 -7.80 -10.22 18.45
C ALA A 129 -8.60 -9.74 19.68
N ALA A 130 -8.93 -8.44 19.75
CA ALA A 130 -9.77 -7.88 20.80
C ALA A 130 -11.19 -8.48 20.80
N VAL A 131 -11.80 -8.70 19.63
CA VAL A 131 -13.10 -9.39 19.52
C VAL A 131 -13.01 -10.84 19.99
N LYS A 132 -11.96 -11.57 19.63
CA LYS A 132 -11.79 -12.99 20.00
C LYS A 132 -11.53 -13.19 21.51
N ASN A 133 -10.83 -12.25 22.14
CA ASN A 133 -10.42 -12.34 23.54
C ASN A 133 -11.48 -11.83 24.53
N ASN A 134 -12.71 -11.54 24.09
CA ASN A 134 -13.77 -11.04 24.96
C ASN A 134 -14.73 -12.19 25.33
N PRO A 135 -14.61 -12.82 26.52
CA PRO A 135 -15.53 -13.87 26.93
C PRO A 135 -16.81 -13.20 27.46
N GLY A 136 -17.83 -13.06 26.59
CA GLY A 136 -19.21 -12.78 27.04
C GLY A 136 -19.89 -11.47 26.64
N TYR A 137 -19.61 -10.85 25.49
CA TYR A 137 -20.42 -9.72 24.98
C TYR A 137 -20.73 -9.93 23.48
N GLY A 138 -21.96 -9.81 22.99
CA GLY A 138 -23.05 -8.92 23.43
C GLY A 138 -23.19 -7.80 22.39
N SER A 139 -24.41 -7.59 21.90
CA SER A 139 -24.83 -6.57 20.92
C SER A 139 -23.93 -5.34 20.79
N ALA A 140 -23.61 -5.02 19.52
CA ALA A 140 -23.15 -3.72 19.02
C ALA A 140 -23.17 -2.56 20.03
N GLN A 141 -21.98 -2.08 20.41
CA GLN A 141 -21.84 -0.69 20.86
C GLN A 141 -21.55 0.21 19.65
N THR A 142 -22.56 0.35 18.80
CA THR A 142 -22.82 1.60 18.09
C THR A 142 -24.10 2.18 18.66
N ALA A 143 -24.00 2.77 19.86
CA ALA A 143 -25.00 3.67 20.40
C ALA A 143 -24.29 4.77 21.18
N ALA A 144 -24.21 5.95 20.53
CA ALA A 144 -24.34 7.32 21.03
C ALA A 144 -23.74 7.75 22.39
N PRO A 145 -23.38 9.05 22.55
CA PRO A 145 -22.90 9.63 23.81
C PRO A 145 -24.03 9.76 24.86
N ALA A 146 -24.56 8.63 25.33
CA ALA A 146 -25.47 8.56 26.47
C ALA A 146 -24.75 8.20 27.78
N ALA A 147 -23.41 8.07 27.76
CA ALA A 147 -22.60 7.85 28.96
C ALA A 147 -22.37 9.13 29.80
N VAL A 148 -23.11 10.22 29.56
CA VAL A 148 -22.91 11.50 30.25
C VAL A 148 -24.06 11.87 31.20
N PHE A 149 -25.19 11.16 31.18
CA PHE A 149 -26.28 11.42 32.12
C PHE A 149 -26.85 10.14 32.72
N THR A 150 -26.60 9.91 34.01
CA THR A 150 -27.25 8.86 34.79
C THR A 150 -28.54 9.40 35.41
N ASP A 151 -29.53 8.53 35.67
CA ASP A 151 -30.84 8.89 36.27
C ASP A 151 -30.74 9.63 37.62
N GLU A 152 -29.59 9.59 38.29
CA GLU A 152 -29.31 10.37 39.50
C GLU A 152 -29.13 11.87 39.22
N GLN A 153 -28.71 12.28 38.01
CA GLN A 153 -28.53 13.69 37.64
C GLN A 153 -29.84 14.40 37.26
N LEU A 154 -30.94 13.66 37.09
CA LEU A 154 -32.27 14.20 36.72
C LEU A 154 -33.25 14.33 37.89
N ARG A 155 -32.85 14.03 39.13
CA ARG A 155 -33.72 14.22 40.33
C ARG A 155 -33.48 15.53 41.09
N GLY A 156 -32.71 16.46 40.52
CA GLY A 156 -32.31 17.72 41.15
C GLY A 156 -32.77 19.01 40.46
N TYR A 157 -33.66 18.94 39.45
CA TYR A 157 -34.30 20.08 38.81
C TYR A 157 -35.80 19.81 38.61
#